data_AF-E9EJY1-F1
#
_entry.id   AF-E9EJY1-F1
#
_cell.length_a   1.000
_cell.length_b   1.000
_cell.length_c   1.000
_cell.angle_alpha   90.00
_cell.angle_beta   90.00
_cell.angle_gamma   90.00
#
_symmetry.space_group_name_H-M   'P 1'
#
loop_
_entity.id
_entity.type
_entity.pdbx_description
1 polymer ?
#
loop_
_entity_poly.entity_id
_entity_poly.type
_entity_poly.pdbx_seq_one_letter_code
_entity_poly.pdbx_strand_id
1 'polypeptide(L)'
;MAEHLKPNVGYLEQVEIDWEPRFKGGNIPYKCALIDWTDKLLRAMDLHGRSMRVEPERTRRQLRTAGFSDIHDCSIRVGFTPWSEDRHERDVAFWFGAGFSHAIKALSYGPMSLSLTMSIRDIDLLCNAVLDELRTARYKAYCGM
;
A
#
# COMPACT_ATOMS: atom_id res chain seq x y z
N MET A 1 9.63 14.77 16.47
CA MET A 1 9.54 15.04 15.01
C MET A 1 9.83 16.50 14.67
N ALA A 2 9.15 17.47 15.29
CA ALA A 2 9.41 18.90 15.02
C ALA A 2 10.82 19.40 15.40
N GLU A 3 11.50 18.72 16.33
CA GLU A 3 12.85 19.09 16.81
C GLU A 3 13.95 19.04 15.73
N HIS A 4 13.71 18.30 14.63
CA HIS A 4 14.65 18.19 13.51
C HIS A 4 14.34 19.16 12.36
N LEU A 5 13.31 20.00 12.50
CA LEU A 5 12.93 20.99 11.50
C LEU A 5 13.30 22.38 11.97
N LYS A 6 13.79 23.20 11.04
CA LYS A 6 14.05 24.61 11.33
C LYS A 6 12.70 25.30 11.59
N PRO A 7 12.53 26.01 12.71
CA PRO A 7 11.26 26.67 13.03
C PRO A 7 10.80 27.60 11.90
N ASN A 8 9.49 27.58 11.62
CA ASN A 8 8.78 28.43 10.64
C ASN A 8 9.16 28.27 9.16
N VAL A 9 10.19 27.48 8.82
CA VAL A 9 10.64 27.28 7.43
C VAL A 9 10.88 25.83 7.05
N GLY A 10 10.90 24.91 8.02
CA GLY A 10 11.02 23.48 7.78
C GLY A 10 9.70 22.86 7.36
N TYR A 11 9.78 21.87 6.47
CA TYR A 11 8.64 21.11 5.95
C TYR A 11 8.79 19.64 6.31
N LEU A 12 7.66 18.96 6.49
CA LEU A 12 7.57 17.51 6.57
C LEU A 12 6.76 17.03 5.38
N GLU A 13 7.35 16.14 4.59
CA GLU A 13 6.64 15.41 3.55
C GLU A 13 6.53 13.95 3.98
N GLN A 14 5.30 13.43 3.96
CA GLN A 14 4.97 12.05 4.30
C GLN A 14 4.26 11.43 3.11
N VAL A 15 4.78 10.29 2.65
CA VAL A 15 4.18 9.51 1.57
C VAL A 15 3.90 8.12 2.11
N GLU A 16 2.67 7.67 1.95
CA GLU A 16 2.21 6.36 2.40
C GLU A 16 1.60 5.61 1.22
N ILE A 17 1.65 4.28 1.26
CA ILE A 17 0.90 3.46 0.32
C ILE A 17 -0.32 2.95 1.07
N ASP A 18 -1.50 3.34 0.62
CA ASP A 18 -2.76 2.76 1.06
C ASP A 18 -2.94 1.40 0.38
N TRP A 19 -2.48 0.35 1.07
CA TRP A 19 -2.47 -1.01 0.53
C TRP A 19 -3.85 -1.61 0.27
N GLU A 20 -4.93 -0.96 0.69
CA GLU A 20 -6.30 -1.39 0.40
C GLU A 20 -6.58 -1.31 -1.12
N PRO A 21 -6.70 -2.46 -1.81
CA PRO A 21 -6.84 -2.45 -3.26
C PRO A 21 -8.24 -2.01 -3.65
N ARG A 22 -8.30 -1.13 -4.64
CA ARG A 22 -9.51 -0.68 -5.32
C ARG A 22 -9.52 -1.19 -6.76
N PHE A 23 -10.70 -1.37 -7.34
CA PHE A 23 -10.86 -1.95 -8.68
C PHE A 23 -11.64 -0.99 -9.57
N LYS A 24 -11.04 -0.56 -10.69
CA LYS A 24 -11.75 0.29 -11.66
C LYS A 24 -12.87 -0.53 -12.31
N GLY A 25 -14.10 -0.03 -12.22
CA GLY A 25 -15.31 -0.73 -12.68
C GLY A 25 -16.07 -1.48 -11.58
N GLY A 26 -15.58 -1.47 -10.33
CA GLY A 26 -16.32 -1.93 -9.15
C GLY A 26 -16.46 -3.45 -8.97
N ASN A 27 -16.18 -4.25 -10.00
CA ASN A 27 -16.24 -5.71 -9.91
C ASN A 27 -14.99 -6.26 -9.21
N ILE A 28 -15.18 -6.72 -7.97
CA ILE A 28 -14.16 -7.42 -7.19
C ILE A 28 -14.08 -8.88 -7.67
N PRO A 29 -12.88 -9.42 -7.92
CA PRO A 29 -12.72 -10.83 -8.28
C PRO A 29 -13.22 -11.76 -7.17
N TYR A 30 -13.97 -12.79 -7.53
CA TYR A 30 -14.27 -13.88 -6.58
C TYR A 30 -12.95 -14.54 -6.14
N LYS A 31 -12.71 -14.59 -4.83
CA LYS A 31 -11.45 -15.10 -4.22
C LYS A 31 -10.18 -14.40 -4.75
N CYS A 32 -10.21 -13.06 -4.77
CA CYS A 32 -9.08 -12.21 -5.14
C CYS A 32 -7.88 -12.44 -4.21
N ALA A 33 -6.76 -12.93 -4.76
CA ALA A 33 -5.55 -13.16 -3.99
C ALA A 33 -4.95 -11.86 -3.45
N LEU A 34 -5.05 -10.76 -4.22
CA LEU A 34 -4.57 -9.45 -3.78
C LEU A 34 -5.29 -8.94 -2.53
N ILE A 35 -6.62 -9.10 -2.46
CA ILE A 35 -7.40 -8.75 -1.26
C ILE A 35 -6.99 -9.62 -0.07
N ASP A 36 -6.87 -10.93 -0.28
CA ASP A 36 -6.49 -11.86 0.78
C ASP A 36 -5.10 -11.56 1.36
N TRP A 37 -4.17 -11.20 0.47
CA TRP A 37 -2.83 -10.77 0.83
C TRP A 37 -2.84 -9.44 1.60
N THR A 38 -3.57 -8.43 1.12
CA THR A 38 -3.66 -7.14 1.80
C THR A 38 -4.27 -7.29 3.20
N ASP A 39 -5.36 -8.06 3.36
CA ASP A 39 -5.99 -8.29 4.66
C ASP A 39 -4.99 -8.89 5.67
N LYS A 40 -4.27 -9.92 5.24
CA LYS A 40 -3.23 -10.56 6.07
C LYS A 40 -2.09 -9.61 6.40
N LEU A 41 -1.62 -8.82 5.43
CA LEU A 41 -0.54 -7.86 5.67
C LEU A 41 -0.96 -6.82 6.71
N LEU A 42 -2.10 -6.16 6.49
CA LEU A 42 -2.60 -5.11 7.38
C LEU A 42 -2.87 -5.66 8.77
N ARG A 43 -3.54 -6.81 8.89
CA ARG A 43 -3.80 -7.46 10.17
C ARG A 43 -2.51 -7.86 10.88
N ALA A 44 -1.53 -8.42 10.17
CA ALA A 44 -0.25 -8.80 10.75
C ALA A 44 0.52 -7.59 11.31
N MET A 45 0.45 -6.47 10.61
CA MET A 45 1.12 -5.22 10.98
C MET A 45 0.40 -4.49 12.12
N ASP A 46 -0.93 -4.56 12.16
CA ASP A 46 -1.73 -4.12 13.31
C ASP A 46 -1.34 -4.90 14.58
N LEU A 47 -1.26 -6.24 14.49
CA LEU A 47 -0.84 -7.10 15.60
C LEU A 47 0.62 -6.86 16.03
N HIS A 48 1.48 -6.50 15.10
CA HIS A 48 2.89 -6.16 15.38
C HIS A 48 3.06 -4.77 16.02
N GLY A 49 1.99 -3.96 16.11
CA GLY A 49 2.04 -2.60 16.64
C GLY A 49 2.65 -1.57 15.68
N ARG A 50 2.75 -1.89 14.38
CA ARG A 50 3.23 -1.01 13.33
C ARG A 50 2.23 -0.98 12.18
N SER A 51 1.02 -0.49 12.45
CA SER A 51 -0.06 -0.46 11.45
C SER A 51 0.40 0.19 10.15
N MET A 52 0.01 -0.42 9.02
CA MET A 52 0.22 0.11 7.67
C MET A 52 -1.07 0.71 7.08
N ARG A 53 -2.09 0.94 7.91
CA ARG A 53 -3.35 1.56 7.50
C ARG A 53 -3.18 3.07 7.42
N VAL A 54 -3.68 3.64 6.33
CA VAL A 54 -3.65 5.08 6.11
C VAL A 54 -4.93 5.70 6.68
N GLU A 55 -4.79 6.63 7.63
CA GLU A 55 -5.90 7.34 8.27
C GLU A 55 -5.72 8.87 8.13
N PRO A 56 -6.07 9.47 6.97
CA PRO A 56 -5.72 10.86 6.66
C PRO A 56 -6.17 11.87 7.72
N GLU A 57 -7.38 11.73 8.24
CA GLU A 57 -7.93 12.61 9.28
C GLU A 57 -7.18 12.50 10.61
N ARG A 58 -6.72 11.30 10.95
CA ARG A 58 -5.91 11.07 12.14
C ARG A 58 -4.54 11.69 11.97
N THR A 59 -3.89 11.47 10.84
CA THR A 59 -2.58 12.05 10.51
C THR A 59 -2.64 13.58 10.51
N ARG A 60 -3.66 14.17 9.85
CA ARG A 60 -3.90 15.61 9.84
C ARG A 60 -4.06 16.18 11.24
N ARG A 61 -4.84 15.51 12.10
CA ARG A 61 -4.99 15.90 13.51
C ARG A 61 -3.66 15.82 14.27
N GLN A 62 -2.88 14.76 14.09
CA GLN A 62 -1.57 14.61 14.73
C GLN A 62 -0.58 15.70 14.32
N LEU A 63 -0.53 16.03 13.01
CA LEU A 63 0.30 17.11 12.50
C LEU A 63 -0.09 18.46 13.10
N ARG A 64 -1.39 18.78 13.17
CA ARG A 64 -1.88 20.00 13.83
C ARG A 64 -1.48 20.07 15.30
N THR A 65 -1.68 18.98 16.04
CA THR A 65 -1.29 18.90 17.46
C THR A 65 0.21 19.06 17.66
N ALA A 66 1.02 18.60 16.71
CA ALA A 66 2.47 18.79 16.72
C ALA A 66 2.93 20.20 16.31
N GLY A 67 2.01 21.11 16.00
CA GLY A 67 2.30 22.51 15.66
C GLY A 67 2.56 22.78 14.18
N PHE A 68 2.34 21.80 13.30
CA PHE A 68 2.40 22.04 11.87
C PHE A 68 1.20 22.87 11.40
N SER A 69 1.50 23.88 10.58
CA SER A 69 0.52 24.69 9.85
C SER A 69 0.57 24.36 8.36
N ASP A 70 -0.38 24.87 7.58
CA ASP A 70 -0.44 24.70 6.12
C ASP A 70 -0.39 23.23 5.65
N ILE A 71 -1.21 22.39 6.28
CA ILE A 71 -1.23 20.95 6.00
C ILE A 71 -2.05 20.70 4.74
N HIS A 72 -1.36 20.18 3.72
CA HIS A 72 -1.92 19.69 2.47
C HIS A 72 -1.86 18.17 2.43
N ASP A 73 -2.92 17.56 1.93
CA ASP A 73 -3.00 16.14 1.64
C ASP A 73 -3.42 15.98 0.17
N CYS A 74 -2.79 15.02 -0.51
CA CYS A 74 -3.15 14.62 -1.86
C CYS A 74 -3.11 13.11 -1.93
N SER A 75 -3.92 12.53 -2.81
CA SER A 75 -3.80 11.12 -3.14
C SER A 75 -3.76 10.91 -4.64
N ILE A 76 -2.80 10.12 -5.08
CA ILE A 76 -2.65 9.66 -6.44
C ILE A 76 -3.05 8.19 -6.54
N ARG A 77 -3.70 7.83 -7.65
CA ARG A 77 -4.01 6.42 -7.92
C ARG A 77 -2.80 5.75 -8.54
N VAL A 78 -2.41 4.61 -8.00
CA VAL A 78 -1.27 3.83 -8.50
C VAL A 78 -1.77 2.45 -8.90
N GLY A 79 -1.74 2.17 -10.21
CA GLY A 79 -2.15 0.86 -10.73
C GLY A 79 -1.13 -0.23 -10.38
N PHE A 80 -1.61 -1.43 -10.04
CA PHE A 80 -0.72 -2.61 -9.91
C PHE A 80 -0.25 -3.14 -11.28
N THR A 81 -0.96 -2.78 -12.35
CA THR A 81 -0.61 -3.06 -13.75
C THR A 81 -0.94 -1.87 -14.65
N PRO A 82 -0.29 -1.72 -15.82
CA PRO A 82 -0.43 -0.54 -16.68
C PRO A 82 -1.70 -0.58 -17.55
N TRP A 83 -2.87 -0.55 -16.92
CA TRP A 83 -4.17 -0.65 -17.61
C TRP A 83 -4.78 0.72 -18.02
N SER A 84 -4.17 1.84 -17.61
CA SER A 84 -4.72 3.17 -17.91
C SER A 84 -4.51 3.60 -19.36
N GLU A 85 -5.40 4.45 -19.86
CA GLU A 85 -5.26 5.11 -21.16
C GLU A 85 -4.30 6.30 -21.09
N ASP A 86 -4.13 6.88 -19.89
CA ASP A 86 -3.16 7.94 -19.64
C ASP A 86 -1.72 7.38 -19.66
N ARG A 87 -0.82 8.06 -20.38
CA ARG A 87 0.58 7.61 -20.52
C ARG A 87 1.33 7.66 -19.21
N HIS A 88 1.14 8.72 -18.42
CA HIS A 88 1.83 8.89 -17.16
C HIS A 88 1.36 7.85 -16.12
N GLU A 89 0.04 7.61 -16.01
CA GLU A 89 -0.50 6.57 -15.12
C GLU A 89 0.02 5.18 -15.49
N ARG A 90 0.22 4.88 -16.79
CA ARG A 90 0.85 3.61 -17.22
C ARG A 90 2.31 3.51 -16.80
N ASP A 91 3.09 4.58 -16.99
CA ASP A 91 4.51 4.59 -16.62
C ASP A 91 4.68 4.41 -15.10
N VAL A 92 3.84 5.06 -14.31
CA VAL A 92 3.80 4.90 -12.85
C VAL A 92 3.43 3.45 -12.47
N ALA A 93 2.38 2.89 -13.05
CA ALA A 93 1.96 1.52 -12.78
C ALA A 93 2.99 0.47 -13.19
N PHE A 94 3.75 0.72 -14.27
CA PHE A 94 4.83 -0.16 -14.71
C PHE A 94 5.95 -0.24 -13.66
N TRP A 95 6.46 0.90 -13.19
CA TRP A 95 7.53 0.93 -12.19
C TRP A 95 7.05 0.45 -10.83
N PHE A 96 5.84 0.82 -10.41
CA PHE A 96 5.25 0.34 -9.18
C PHE A 96 5.05 -1.18 -9.21
N GLY A 97 4.47 -1.73 -10.28
CA GLY A 97 4.28 -3.16 -10.46
C GLY A 97 5.59 -3.95 -10.43
N ALA A 98 6.65 -3.43 -11.08
CA ALA A 98 7.97 -4.03 -11.03
C ALA A 98 8.51 -4.07 -9.58
N GLY A 99 8.50 -2.94 -8.87
CA GLY A 99 8.94 -2.86 -7.47
C GLY A 99 8.11 -3.77 -6.55
N PHE A 100 6.80 -3.75 -6.68
CA PHE A 100 5.88 -4.61 -5.92
C PHE A 100 6.19 -6.09 -6.14
N SER A 101 6.45 -6.51 -7.38
CA SER A 101 6.75 -7.91 -7.70
C SER A 101 8.00 -8.45 -7.00
N HIS A 102 8.99 -7.58 -6.78
CA HIS A 102 10.20 -7.91 -6.03
C HIS A 102 9.98 -7.82 -4.51
N ALA A 103 9.15 -6.90 -4.05
CA ALA A 103 8.97 -6.60 -2.62
C ALA A 103 7.96 -7.52 -1.92
N ILE A 104 6.96 -8.06 -2.63
CA ILE A 104 5.79 -8.71 -2.00
C ILE A 104 6.16 -9.80 -0.99
N LYS A 105 7.16 -10.64 -1.28
CA LYS A 105 7.61 -11.70 -0.36
C LYS A 105 8.25 -11.12 0.89
N ALA A 106 9.12 -10.12 0.72
CA ALA A 106 9.79 -9.45 1.83
C ALA A 106 8.80 -8.72 2.75
N LEU A 107 7.78 -8.06 2.17
CA LEU A 107 6.67 -7.45 2.91
C LEU A 107 5.85 -8.47 3.70
N SER A 108 5.82 -9.73 3.26
CA SER A 108 4.96 -10.77 3.83
C SER A 108 5.64 -11.61 4.89
N TYR A 109 6.91 -11.97 4.71
CA TYR A 109 7.57 -12.96 5.57
C TYR A 109 7.58 -12.59 7.04
N GLY A 110 8.14 -11.44 7.40
CA GLY A 110 8.22 -11.00 8.80
C GLY A 110 6.83 -10.88 9.43
N PRO A 111 5.93 -10.04 8.87
CA PRO A 111 4.62 -9.83 9.46
C PRO A 111 3.78 -11.11 9.55
N MET A 112 3.66 -11.88 8.47
CA MET A 112 2.75 -13.02 8.44
C MET A 112 3.28 -14.24 9.21
N SER A 113 4.60 -14.49 9.21
CA SER A 113 5.16 -15.60 9.98
C SER A 113 5.13 -15.33 11.49
N LEU A 114 5.45 -14.10 11.91
CA LEU A 114 5.55 -13.75 13.33
C LEU A 114 4.18 -13.45 13.94
N SER A 115 3.33 -12.68 13.25
CA SER A 115 2.04 -12.24 13.80
C SER A 115 0.88 -13.17 13.49
N LEU A 116 0.91 -13.88 12.35
CA LEU A 116 -0.17 -14.78 11.93
C LEU A 116 0.23 -16.26 11.98
N THR A 117 1.46 -16.59 12.38
CA THR A 117 1.98 -17.96 12.46
C THR A 117 1.86 -18.75 11.16
N MET A 118 1.83 -18.06 10.01
CA MET A 118 1.77 -18.69 8.70
C MET A 118 3.08 -19.40 8.38
N SER A 119 3.00 -20.56 7.74
CA SER A 119 4.19 -21.24 7.23
C SER A 119 4.79 -20.44 6.06
N ILE A 120 6.11 -20.49 5.89
CA ILE A 120 6.79 -19.85 4.74
C ILE A 120 6.22 -20.35 3.41
N ARG A 121 5.86 -21.63 3.34
CA ARG A 121 5.22 -22.23 2.15
C ARG A 121 3.89 -21.56 1.83
N ASP A 122 3.03 -21.32 2.82
CA ASP A 122 1.73 -20.70 2.60
C ASP A 122 1.88 -19.23 2.20
N ILE A 123 2.86 -18.53 2.78
CA ILE A 123 3.22 -17.15 2.40
C ILE A 123 3.68 -17.11 0.93
N ASP A 124 4.55 -18.04 0.53
CA ASP A 124 5.01 -18.15 -0.86
C ASP A 124 3.86 -18.43 -1.83
N LEU A 125 2.98 -19.37 -1.49
CA LEU A 125 1.81 -19.71 -2.32
C LEU A 125 0.89 -18.50 -2.50
N LEU A 126 0.63 -17.75 -1.42
CA LEU A 126 -0.18 -16.53 -1.48
C LEU A 126 0.48 -15.45 -2.33
N CYS A 127 1.77 -15.16 -2.11
CA CYS A 127 2.50 -14.17 -2.90
C CYS A 127 2.51 -14.52 -4.39
N ASN A 128 2.76 -15.78 -4.73
CA ASN A 128 2.75 -16.24 -6.12
C ASN A 128 1.36 -16.12 -6.74
N ALA A 129 0.30 -16.45 -5.99
CA ALA A 129 -1.08 -16.28 -6.46
C ALA A 129 -1.42 -14.82 -6.77
N VAL A 130 -0.95 -13.86 -5.95
CA VAL A 130 -1.09 -12.43 -6.24
C VAL A 130 -0.38 -12.05 -7.53
N LEU A 131 0.87 -12.47 -7.70
CA LEU A 131 1.67 -12.14 -8.90
C LEU A 131 1.07 -12.73 -10.18
N ASP A 132 0.56 -13.95 -10.12
CA ASP A 132 -0.11 -14.59 -11.24
C ASP A 132 -1.44 -13.90 -11.56
N GLU A 133 -2.22 -13.52 -10.55
CA GLU A 133 -3.46 -12.75 -10.72
C GLU A 133 -3.20 -11.42 -11.41
N LEU A 134 -2.19 -10.66 -10.95
CA LEU A 134 -1.80 -9.38 -11.55
C LEU A 134 -1.30 -9.55 -12.99
N ARG A 135 -0.57 -10.62 -13.31
CA ARG A 135 -0.05 -10.86 -14.68
C ARG A 135 -1.18 -10.99 -15.71
N THR A 136 -2.33 -11.55 -15.33
CA THR A 136 -3.44 -11.73 -16.28
C THR A 136 -4.09 -10.42 -16.72
N ALA A 137 -3.75 -9.28 -16.10
CA ALA A 137 -4.33 -7.95 -16.33
C ALA A 137 -5.87 -7.95 -16.31
N ARG A 138 -6.48 -8.99 -15.73
CA ARG A 138 -7.92 -9.21 -15.75
C ARG A 138 -8.66 -8.14 -14.96
N TYR A 139 -7.97 -7.56 -13.98
CA TYR A 139 -8.53 -6.60 -13.05
C TYR A 139 -7.71 -5.31 -13.06
N LYS A 140 -8.44 -4.20 -13.15
CA LYS A 140 -7.87 -2.85 -13.13
C LYS A 140 -7.68 -2.41 -11.68
N ALA A 141 -6.85 -3.15 -10.96
CA ALA A 141 -6.55 -2.92 -9.55
C ALA A 141 -5.61 -1.72 -9.37
N TYR A 142 -5.84 -0.93 -8.34
CA TYR A 142 -5.00 0.19 -7.92
C TYR A 142 -5.04 0.40 -6.41
N CYS A 143 -3.99 1.00 -5.86
CA CYS A 143 -3.94 1.54 -4.51
C CYS A 143 -3.94 3.07 -4.53
N GLY A 144 -4.11 3.67 -3.36
CA GLY A 144 -3.80 5.08 -3.14
C GLY A 144 -2.34 5.23 -2.72
N MET A 145 -1.70 6.31 -3.17
CA MET A 145 -0.46 6.85 -2.62
C MET A 145 -0.64 8.32 -2.34
#